data_AF-A0A3N2BDY1-F1
#
_entry.id   AF-A0A3N2BDY1-F1
#
_cell.length_a   1.000
_cell.length_b   1.000
_cell.length_c   1.000
_cell.angle_alpha   90.00
_cell.angle_beta   90.00
_cell.angle_gamma   90.00
#
_symmetry.space_group_name_H-M   'P 1'
#
loop_
_entity.id
_entity.type
_entity.pdbx_description
1 polymer ?
#
loop_
_entity_poly.entity_id
_entity_poly.type
_entity_poly.pdbx_seq_one_letter_code
_entity_poly.pdbx_strand_id
1 'polypeptide(L)'
;MIDLAEVDPRLYDTVAPVVDELVTQTDLDPQNILLVGAACRDILHAGFGHAFQVRATTDTDLGIAVSDTTISDRIDQRLTRTGSNGIRYRVGCATVDIMPFGQVKEPEGISRHISRREQLVVFGFRDVFQRSQGLTLPGGCTIRLPHPAGYAALKMRAWIDRCPDHHWTDAQDLALAAYWYQES
;
A
#
# COMPACT_ATOMS: atom_id res chain seq x y z
N MET A 1 -9.79 1.06 -19.48
CA MET A 1 -8.79 0.00 -19.13
C MET A 1 -7.51 0.73 -18.73
N ILE A 2 -6.86 0.36 -17.63
CA ILE A 2 -5.65 1.07 -17.18
C ILE A 2 -4.48 0.78 -18.11
N ASP A 3 -3.77 1.82 -18.55
CA ASP A 3 -2.54 1.71 -19.33
C ASP A 3 -1.36 2.21 -18.50
N LEU A 4 -0.48 1.29 -18.12
CA LEU A 4 0.70 1.60 -17.31
C LEU A 4 1.93 1.94 -18.16
N ALA A 5 1.87 1.80 -19.49
CA ALA A 5 3.02 2.05 -20.37
C ALA A 5 3.36 3.55 -20.50
N GLU A 6 2.35 4.41 -20.38
CA GLU A 6 2.46 5.87 -20.58
C GLU A 6 2.50 6.66 -19.26
N VAL A 7 2.67 5.98 -18.12
CA VAL A 7 2.74 6.64 -16.81
C VAL A 7 4.08 7.40 -16.67
N ASP A 8 4.02 8.65 -16.22
CA ASP A 8 5.23 9.47 -15.97
C ASP A 8 6.22 8.70 -15.07
N PRO A 9 7.44 8.40 -15.55
CA PRO A 9 8.43 7.65 -14.79
C PRO A 9 8.75 8.25 -13.41
N ARG A 10 8.58 9.56 -13.24
CA ARG A 10 8.82 10.26 -11.97
C ARG A 10 7.93 9.77 -10.83
N LEU A 11 6.78 9.18 -11.13
CA LEU A 11 5.92 8.57 -10.11
C LEU A 11 6.57 7.35 -9.44
N TYR A 12 7.63 6.80 -10.04
CA TYR A 12 8.40 5.69 -9.48
C TYR A 12 9.66 6.14 -8.73
N ASP A 13 10.03 7.42 -8.72
CA ASP A 13 11.29 7.93 -8.17
C ASP A 13 11.48 7.58 -6.68
N THR A 14 10.38 7.50 -5.92
CA THR A 14 10.41 7.04 -4.53
C THR A 14 10.14 5.54 -4.41
N VAL A 15 9.27 4.98 -5.27
CA VAL A 15 8.82 3.59 -5.16
C VAL A 15 9.94 2.62 -5.50
N ALA A 16 10.64 2.82 -6.62
CA ALA A 16 11.65 1.89 -7.11
C ALA A 16 12.85 1.75 -6.17
N PRO A 17 13.47 2.84 -5.66
CA PRO A 17 14.59 2.71 -4.71
C PRO A 17 14.17 2.09 -3.38
N VAL A 18 12.97 2.39 -2.89
CA VAL A 18 12.48 1.79 -1.64
C VAL A 18 12.25 0.28 -1.80
N VAL A 19 11.66 -0.15 -2.92
CA VAL A 19 11.46 -1.57 -3.20
C VAL A 19 12.80 -2.29 -3.34
N ASP A 20 13.75 -1.71 -4.06
CA ASP A 20 15.09 -2.30 -4.24
C ASP A 20 15.83 -2.47 -2.90
N GLU A 21 15.81 -1.43 -2.06
CA GLU A 21 16.42 -1.48 -0.72
C GLU A 21 15.69 -2.48 0.20
N LEU A 22 14.35 -2.49 0.18
CA LEU A 22 13.56 -3.42 1.00
C LEU A 22 13.86 -4.88 0.62
N VAL A 23 13.89 -5.19 -0.67
CA VAL A 23 14.20 -6.52 -1.20
C VAL A 23 15.63 -6.91 -0.82
N THR A 24 16.59 -6.02 -1.05
CA THR A 24 18.02 -6.24 -0.74
C THR A 24 18.24 -6.51 0.75
N GLN A 25 17.61 -5.73 1.62
CA GLN A 25 17.79 -5.91 3.05
C GLN A 25 17.03 -7.13 3.58
N THR A 26 15.80 -7.39 3.12
CA THR A 26 14.92 -8.36 3.78
C THR A 26 14.79 -9.70 3.08
N ASP A 27 15.37 -9.84 1.88
CA ASP A 27 15.19 -11.03 1.01
C ASP A 27 13.71 -11.34 0.77
N LEU A 28 12.92 -10.28 0.63
CA LEU A 28 11.49 -10.33 0.31
C LEU A 28 11.32 -10.50 -1.19
N ASP A 29 10.47 -11.46 -1.59
CA ASP A 29 10.04 -11.54 -2.99
C ASP A 29 9.26 -10.26 -3.36
N PRO A 30 9.68 -9.47 -4.36
CA PRO A 30 8.95 -8.28 -4.78
C PRO A 30 7.49 -8.54 -5.15
N GLN A 31 7.13 -9.75 -5.60
CA GLN A 31 5.74 -10.08 -5.91
C GLN A 31 4.84 -10.14 -4.67
N ASN A 32 5.42 -10.20 -3.47
CA ASN A 32 4.70 -10.13 -2.20
C ASN A 32 4.49 -8.69 -1.70
N ILE A 33 4.94 -7.68 -2.46
CA ILE A 33 4.77 -6.26 -2.16
C ILE A 33 3.52 -5.74 -2.87
N LEU A 34 2.54 -5.27 -2.10
CA LEU A 34 1.40 -4.50 -2.59
C LEU A 34 1.64 -3.01 -2.35
N LEU A 35 1.64 -2.23 -3.44
CA LEU A 35 1.69 -0.78 -3.34
C LEU A 35 0.36 -0.23 -2.84
N VAL A 36 0.39 0.64 -1.83
CA VAL A 36 -0.79 1.32 -1.29
C VAL A 36 -0.51 2.80 -1.00
N GLY A 37 -1.50 3.52 -0.48
CA GLY A 37 -1.34 4.92 -0.13
C GLY A 37 -1.29 5.85 -1.34
N ALA A 38 -0.55 6.96 -1.21
CA ALA A 38 -0.53 8.05 -2.19
C ALA A 38 0.13 7.64 -3.52
N ALA A 39 1.29 7.01 -3.48
CA ALA A 39 1.98 6.56 -4.70
C ALA A 39 1.10 5.62 -5.52
N CYS A 40 0.38 4.69 -4.87
CA CYS A 40 -0.60 3.84 -5.54
C CYS A 40 -1.68 4.65 -6.26
N ARG A 41 -2.23 5.68 -5.61
CA ARG A 41 -3.27 6.54 -6.17
C ARG A 41 -2.76 7.28 -7.40
N ASP A 42 -1.57 7.84 -7.31
CA ASP A 42 -1.03 8.72 -8.34
C ASP A 42 -0.67 7.90 -9.59
N ILE A 43 -0.13 6.69 -9.42
CA ILE A 43 0.10 5.73 -10.51
C ILE A 43 -1.23 5.28 -11.13
N LEU A 44 -2.24 4.95 -10.33
CA LEU A 44 -3.57 4.60 -10.84
C LEU A 44 -4.19 5.75 -11.64
N HIS A 45 -4.09 6.97 -11.10
CA HIS A 45 -4.61 8.18 -11.72
C HIS A 45 -3.99 8.43 -13.09
N ALA A 46 -2.65 8.41 -13.15
CA ALA A 46 -1.91 8.55 -14.40
C ALA A 46 -2.21 7.41 -15.37
N GLY A 47 -2.35 6.17 -14.88
CA GLY A 47 -2.68 5.02 -15.71
C GLY A 47 -4.08 5.05 -16.33
N PHE A 48 -4.98 5.88 -15.81
CA PHE A 48 -6.27 6.19 -16.45
C PHE A 48 -6.19 7.36 -17.44
N GLY A 49 -5.00 7.92 -17.68
CA GLY A 49 -4.79 9.06 -18.58
C GLY A 49 -5.15 10.41 -17.97
N HIS A 50 -5.39 10.48 -16.66
CA HIS A 50 -5.71 11.72 -15.98
C HIS A 50 -4.43 12.40 -15.48
N ALA A 51 -4.33 13.72 -15.69
CA ALA A 51 -3.15 14.52 -15.34
C ALA A 51 -3.48 15.70 -14.41
N PHE A 52 -4.73 15.83 -13.97
CA PHE A 52 -5.08 16.90 -13.05
C PHE A 52 -4.53 16.62 -11.66
N GLN A 53 -4.19 17.69 -10.94
CA GLN A 53 -3.62 17.54 -9.61
C GLN A 53 -4.67 16.99 -8.65
N VAL A 54 -4.47 15.75 -8.22
CA VAL A 54 -5.35 15.06 -7.25
C VAL A 54 -5.16 15.64 -5.85
N ARG A 55 -3.91 15.93 -5.47
CA ARG A 55 -3.47 16.62 -4.24
C ARG A 55 -1.94 16.59 -4.17
N ALA A 56 -1.29 17.61 -3.61
CA ALA A 56 0.09 17.45 -3.12
C ALA A 56 0.08 16.68 -1.80
N THR A 57 0.69 15.50 -1.75
CA THR A 57 0.92 14.84 -0.47
C THR A 57 2.16 15.46 0.18
N THR A 58 1.98 16.07 1.34
CA THR A 58 3.07 16.49 2.22
C THR A 58 3.81 15.31 2.83
N ASP A 59 3.18 14.13 2.81
CA ASP A 59 3.70 12.92 3.41
C ASP A 59 4.58 12.23 2.38
N THR A 60 5.89 12.32 2.57
CA THR A 60 6.92 11.53 1.87
C THR A 60 6.85 10.03 2.25
N ASP A 61 5.71 9.59 2.78
CA ASP A 61 5.52 8.27 3.35
C ASP A 61 4.99 7.31 2.27
N LEU A 62 5.82 6.33 1.91
CA LEU A 62 5.41 5.25 1.02
C LEU A 62 4.62 4.21 1.82
N GLY A 63 3.44 3.84 1.34
CA GLY A 63 2.66 2.74 1.91
C GLY A 63 2.91 1.45 1.15
N ILE A 64 3.34 0.40 1.85
CA ILE A 64 3.45 -0.95 1.29
C ILE A 64 2.74 -1.93 2.21
N ALA A 65 2.08 -2.92 1.64
CA ALA A 65 1.63 -4.09 2.37
C ALA A 65 2.43 -5.33 1.91
N VAL A 66 2.80 -6.20 2.83
CA VAL A 66 3.65 -7.38 2.55
C VAL A 66 2.90 -8.66 2.87
N SER A 67 2.78 -9.58 1.91
CA SER A 67 1.96 -10.80 2.04
C SER A 67 2.61 -11.96 2.83
N ASP A 68 3.70 -11.70 3.53
CA ASP A 68 4.51 -12.71 4.23
C ASP A 68 4.71 -12.29 5.70
N THR A 69 4.00 -12.95 6.60
CA THR A 69 4.08 -12.65 8.03
C THR A 69 5.41 -13.07 8.64
N THR A 70 6.12 -14.06 8.05
CA THR A 70 7.45 -14.47 8.50
C THR A 70 8.52 -13.41 8.19
N ILE A 71 8.22 -12.50 7.27
CA ILE A 71 9.09 -11.38 6.92
C ILE A 71 8.99 -10.23 7.92
N SER A 72 7.94 -10.17 8.73
CA SER A 72 7.77 -9.16 9.79
C SER A 72 8.98 -9.13 10.74
N ASP A 73 9.48 -10.30 11.15
CA ASP A 73 10.64 -10.40 12.03
C ASP A 73 11.92 -9.90 11.35
N ARG A 74 12.08 -10.17 10.04
CA ARG A 74 13.24 -9.73 9.26
C ARG A 74 13.22 -8.21 9.04
N ILE A 75 12.03 -7.65 8.76
CA ILE A 75 11.80 -6.21 8.67
C ILE A 75 12.19 -5.55 10.00
N ASP A 76 11.69 -6.06 11.13
CA ASP A 76 11.96 -5.49 12.45
C ASP A 76 13.44 -5.61 12.87
N GLN A 77 14.15 -6.65 12.43
CA GLN A 77 15.56 -6.84 12.71
C GLN A 77 16.48 -5.98 11.84
N ARG A 78 16.09 -5.70 10.60
CA ARG A 78 16.98 -5.05 9.60
C ARG A 78 16.67 -3.58 9.37
N LEU A 79 15.41 -3.18 9.54
CA LEU A 79 14.98 -1.81 9.32
C LEU A 79 14.79 -1.09 10.65
N THR A 80 15.13 0.20 10.65
CA THR A 80 14.89 1.05 11.82
C THR A 80 13.43 1.47 11.82
N ARG A 81 12.66 1.00 12.80
CA ARG A 81 11.32 1.51 13.08
C ARG A 81 11.38 2.99 13.46
N THR A 82 10.50 3.80 12.90
CA THR A 82 10.39 5.24 13.17
C THR A 82 8.93 5.60 13.49
N GLY A 83 8.68 6.81 13.99
CA GLY A 83 7.32 7.25 14.32
C GLY A 83 6.66 6.51 15.49
N SER A 84 5.39 6.85 15.76
CA SER A 84 4.61 6.32 16.88
C SER A 84 3.50 5.34 16.45
N ASN A 85 3.28 5.16 15.14
CA ASN A 85 2.19 4.35 14.59
C ASN A 85 2.46 2.84 14.60
N GLY A 86 3.69 2.41 14.92
CA GLY A 86 4.04 0.99 15.02
C GLY A 86 4.07 0.25 13.68
N ILE A 87 4.07 0.96 12.54
CA ILE A 87 4.21 0.37 11.20
C ILE A 87 5.17 1.16 10.29
N ARG A 88 5.75 2.25 10.81
CA ARG A 88 6.67 3.10 10.04
C ARG A 88 8.11 2.67 10.22
N TYR A 89 8.84 2.63 9.10
CA TYR A 89 10.24 2.23 9.02
C TYR A 89 11.01 3.22 8.15
N ARG A 90 12.32 3.28 8.39
CA ARG A 90 13.25 3.96 7.50
C ARG A 90 13.87 2.96 6.53
N VAL A 91 13.68 3.20 5.25
CA VAL A 91 14.23 2.39 4.14
C VAL A 91 15.03 3.32 3.25
N GLY A 92 16.36 3.19 3.28
CA GLY A 92 17.26 4.17 2.68
C GLY A 92 17.04 5.57 3.26
N CYS A 93 16.74 6.55 2.40
CA CYS A 93 16.42 7.93 2.78
C CYS A 93 14.92 8.19 2.97
N ALA A 94 14.05 7.21 2.72
CA ALA A 94 12.59 7.37 2.77
C ALA A 94 11.98 6.83 4.08
N THR A 95 10.82 7.38 4.44
CA THR A 95 9.93 6.82 5.45
C THR A 95 8.86 5.97 4.77
N VAL A 96 8.64 4.77 5.30
CA VAL A 96 7.75 3.77 4.67
C VAL A 96 6.86 3.18 5.74
N ASP A 97 5.54 3.28 5.56
CA ASP A 97 4.56 2.56 6.36
C ASP A 97 4.41 1.15 5.76
N ILE A 98 4.91 0.13 6.48
CA ILE A 98 4.91 -1.27 6.06
C ILE A 98 3.88 -2.05 6.87
N MET A 99 2.88 -2.60 6.19
CA MET A 99 1.78 -3.36 6.79
C MET A 99 1.89 -4.84 6.42
N PRO A 100 2.35 -5.72 7.33
CA PRO A 100 2.32 -7.16 7.07
C PRO A 100 0.87 -7.65 7.03
N PHE A 101 0.51 -8.42 6.02
CA PHE A 101 -0.76 -9.13 5.91
C PHE A 101 -0.48 -10.56 5.43
N GLY A 102 -1.25 -11.55 5.85
CA GLY A 102 -0.95 -12.94 5.50
C GLY A 102 -1.83 -13.92 6.26
N GLN A 103 -1.50 -15.22 6.25
CA GLN A 103 -2.26 -16.21 7.01
C GLN A 103 -2.18 -15.89 8.51
N VAL A 104 -3.13 -15.12 9.01
CA VAL A 104 -3.64 -15.33 10.35
C VAL A 104 -4.15 -16.77 10.32
N LYS A 105 -3.54 -17.66 11.10
CA LYS A 105 -4.19 -18.93 11.43
C LYS A 105 -5.61 -18.58 11.85
N GLU A 106 -6.61 -18.96 11.06
CA GLU A 106 -7.98 -19.04 11.56
C GLU A 106 -7.88 -19.80 12.88
N PRO A 107 -8.16 -19.18 14.04
CA PRO A 107 -8.25 -19.96 15.25
C PRO A 107 -9.48 -20.83 15.05
N GLU A 108 -9.26 -22.13 14.87
CA GLU A 108 -10.30 -23.12 15.05
C GLU A 108 -10.84 -22.95 16.47
N GLY A 109 -11.94 -22.19 16.58
CA GLY A 109 -12.55 -21.85 17.84
C GLY A 109 -11.79 -20.81 18.65
N ILE A 110 -12.55 -20.08 19.46
CA ILE A 110 -12.09 -19.12 20.47
C ILE A 110 -11.81 -17.72 19.91
N SER A 111 -12.91 -17.06 19.56
CA SER A 111 -13.11 -15.64 19.87
C SER A 111 -12.83 -15.41 21.36
N ARG A 112 -11.62 -15.00 21.73
CA ARG A 112 -11.31 -14.17 22.91
C ARG A 112 -9.81 -13.82 22.91
N HIS A 113 -9.53 -12.51 22.90
CA HIS A 113 -8.21 -11.87 23.03
C HIS A 113 -7.30 -11.83 21.80
N ILE A 114 -7.82 -11.31 20.68
CA ILE A 114 -6.98 -10.60 19.70
C ILE A 114 -7.32 -9.12 19.87
N SER A 115 -6.32 -8.26 20.03
CA SER A 115 -6.56 -6.83 20.25
C SER A 115 -7.25 -6.23 19.00
N ARG A 116 -8.11 -5.22 19.16
CA ARG A 116 -8.77 -4.56 18.00
C ARG A 116 -7.75 -4.14 16.93
N ARG A 117 -6.52 -3.79 17.33
CA ARG A 117 -5.41 -3.39 16.44
C ARG A 117 -4.85 -4.52 15.55
N GLU A 118 -4.97 -5.78 15.95
CA GLU A 118 -4.50 -6.92 15.16
C GLU A 118 -5.58 -7.44 14.19
N GLN A 119 -6.87 -7.29 14.53
CA GLN A 119 -7.98 -7.51 13.59
C GLN A 119 -8.05 -6.43 12.49
N LEU A 120 -7.49 -5.25 12.76
CA LEU A 120 -7.51 -4.05 11.93
C LEU A 120 -6.73 -4.17 10.59
N VAL A 121 -5.83 -5.16 10.44
CA VAL A 121 -4.83 -5.20 9.35
C VAL A 121 -5.14 -6.26 8.27
N VAL A 122 -6.06 -7.19 8.50
CA VAL A 122 -6.19 -8.39 7.62
C VAL A 122 -7.42 -8.34 6.73
N PHE A 123 -8.43 -7.53 7.07
CA PHE A 123 -9.66 -7.44 6.28
C PHE A 123 -9.42 -6.60 5.00
N GLY A 124 -9.43 -7.27 3.85
CA GLY A 124 -9.37 -6.64 2.53
C GLY A 124 -8.00 -6.77 1.83
N PHE A 125 -6.87 -6.72 2.55
CA PHE A 125 -5.55 -6.78 1.91
C PHE A 125 -5.32 -8.08 1.14
N ARG A 126 -5.69 -9.24 1.70
CA ARG A 126 -5.57 -10.54 1.01
C ARG A 126 -6.37 -10.57 -0.29
N ASP A 127 -7.62 -10.13 -0.23
CA ASP A 127 -8.53 -10.11 -1.37
C ASP A 127 -8.08 -9.14 -2.47
N VAL A 128 -7.58 -7.97 -2.06
CA VAL A 128 -7.05 -6.95 -2.97
C VAL A 128 -5.75 -7.42 -3.59
N PHE A 129 -4.87 -8.05 -2.82
CA PHE A 129 -3.60 -8.62 -3.31
C PHE A 129 -3.85 -9.74 -4.32
N GLN A 130 -4.74 -10.69 -4.03
CA GLN A 130 -5.05 -11.79 -4.96
C GLN A 130 -5.61 -11.28 -6.29
N ARG A 131 -6.33 -10.16 -6.29
CA ARG A 131 -6.93 -9.54 -7.48
C ARG A 131 -6.07 -8.43 -8.09
N SER A 132 -4.92 -8.11 -7.51
CA SER A 132 -4.05 -7.04 -8.00
C SER A 132 -3.41 -7.40 -9.35
N GLN A 133 -2.90 -6.39 -10.05
CA GLN A 133 -2.15 -6.55 -11.29
C GLN A 133 -0.65 -6.34 -11.04
N GLY A 134 0.19 -6.85 -11.95
CA GLY A 134 1.63 -6.58 -11.90
C GLY A 134 1.94 -5.12 -12.25
N LEU A 135 2.88 -4.53 -11.52
CA LEU A 135 3.48 -3.24 -11.83
C LEU A 135 4.99 -3.44 -11.94
N THR A 136 5.51 -3.37 -13.16
CA THR A 136 6.95 -3.41 -13.41
C THR A 136 7.54 -2.03 -13.18
N LEU A 137 8.43 -1.93 -12.20
CA LEU A 137 9.15 -0.73 -11.85
C LEU A 137 10.35 -0.51 -12.81
N PRO A 138 10.85 0.73 -12.93
CA PRO A 138 12.16 0.98 -13.53
C PRO A 138 13.22 0.06 -12.89
N GLY A 139 13.99 -0.65 -13.71
CA GLY A 139 14.92 -1.69 -13.26
C GLY A 139 14.40 -3.14 -13.40
N GLY A 140 13.14 -3.33 -13.82
CA GLY A 140 12.59 -4.64 -14.20
C GLY A 140 11.97 -5.45 -13.05
N CYS A 141 12.10 -4.97 -11.82
CA CYS A 141 11.43 -5.54 -10.65
C CYS A 141 9.91 -5.39 -10.78
N THR A 142 9.13 -6.43 -10.46
CA THR A 142 7.66 -6.39 -10.55
C THR A 142 7.03 -6.56 -9.17
N ILE A 143 6.25 -5.56 -8.75
CA ILE A 143 5.43 -5.58 -7.54
C ILE A 143 3.94 -5.68 -7.88
N ARG A 144 3.07 -5.62 -6.88
CA ARG A 144 1.62 -5.68 -7.05
C ARG A 144 0.99 -4.30 -6.91
N LEU A 145 0.11 -3.96 -7.85
CA LEU A 145 -0.71 -2.75 -7.84
C LEU A 145 -2.18 -3.14 -7.76
N PRO A 146 -2.96 -2.64 -6.77
CA PRO A 146 -4.38 -2.95 -6.70
C PRO A 146 -5.14 -2.37 -7.88
N HIS A 147 -6.21 -3.04 -8.32
CA HIS A 147 -7.21 -2.41 -9.17
C HIS A 147 -7.96 -1.30 -8.42
N PRO A 148 -8.65 -0.38 -9.13
CA PRO A 148 -9.37 0.74 -8.50
C PRO A 148 -10.36 0.33 -7.40
N ALA A 149 -11.14 -0.73 -7.62
CA ALA A 149 -12.03 -1.27 -6.60
C ALA A 149 -11.28 -1.72 -5.35
N GLY A 150 -10.10 -2.31 -5.52
CA GLY A 150 -9.26 -2.72 -4.40
C GLY A 150 -8.68 -1.52 -3.65
N TYR A 151 -8.22 -0.50 -4.38
CA TYR A 151 -7.79 0.77 -3.79
C TYR A 151 -8.93 1.43 -3.00
N ALA A 152 -10.14 1.51 -3.57
CA ALA A 152 -11.32 2.07 -2.91
C ALA A 152 -11.69 1.28 -1.65
N ALA A 153 -11.63 -0.05 -1.68
CA ALA A 153 -11.91 -0.89 -0.52
C ALA A 153 -10.93 -0.62 0.64
N LEU A 154 -9.63 -0.54 0.35
CA LEU A 154 -8.60 -0.22 1.35
C LEU A 154 -8.79 1.20 1.90
N LYS A 155 -9.16 2.17 1.04
CA LYS A 155 -9.44 3.54 1.47
C LYS A 155 -10.70 3.67 2.31
N MET A 156 -11.73 2.91 2.01
CA MET A 156 -12.95 2.85 2.83
C MET A 156 -12.63 2.34 4.24
N ARG A 157 -11.85 1.25 4.37
CA ARG A 157 -11.38 0.75 5.66
C ARG A 157 -10.59 1.82 6.42
N ALA A 158 -9.60 2.42 5.76
CA ALA A 158 -8.76 3.44 6.37
C ALA A 158 -9.58 4.67 6.81
N TRP A 159 -10.60 5.06 6.03
CA TRP A 159 -11.50 6.15 6.41
C TRP A 159 -12.34 5.80 7.62
N ILE A 160 -12.93 4.60 7.69
CA ILE A 160 -13.69 4.15 8.87
C ILE A 160 -12.85 4.25 10.14
N ASP A 161 -11.55 3.96 10.05
CA ASP A 161 -10.62 4.04 11.17
C ASP A 161 -10.25 5.46 11.57
N ARG A 162 -10.02 6.34 10.59
CA ARG A 162 -9.49 7.69 10.84
C ARG A 162 -10.55 8.80 10.86
N CYS A 163 -11.77 8.53 10.43
CA CYS A 163 -12.87 9.48 10.44
C CYS A 163 -13.20 10.01 11.86
N PRO A 164 -13.16 9.20 12.94
CA PRO A 164 -13.34 9.69 14.30
C PRO A 164 -12.31 10.76 14.72
N ASP A 165 -11.12 10.72 14.13
CA ASP A 165 -10.03 11.68 14.37
C ASP A 165 -10.07 12.88 13.41
N HIS A 166 -11.19 13.09 12.72
CA HIS A 166 -11.40 14.16 11.73
C HIS A 166 -10.41 14.13 10.55
N HIS A 167 -9.91 12.94 10.19
CA HIS A 167 -9.00 12.76 9.06
C HIS A 167 -9.77 12.42 7.78
N TRP A 168 -10.11 13.45 7.00
CA TRP A 168 -11.01 13.32 5.83
C TRP A 168 -10.31 13.00 4.51
N THR A 169 -9.01 12.79 4.53
CA THR A 169 -8.22 12.60 3.31
C THR A 169 -8.63 11.36 2.52
N ASP A 170 -9.04 10.30 3.22
CA ASP A 170 -9.50 9.06 2.58
C ASP A 170 -10.85 9.24 1.87
N ALA A 171 -11.70 10.18 2.32
CA ALA A 171 -12.94 10.52 1.63
C ALA A 171 -12.67 11.13 0.25
N GLN A 172 -11.62 11.95 0.13
CA GLN A 172 -11.18 12.52 -1.15
C GLN A 172 -10.65 11.44 -2.09
N ASP A 173 -9.84 10.52 -1.56
CA ASP A 173 -9.33 9.37 -2.32
C ASP A 173 -10.48 8.46 -2.81
N LEU A 174 -11.55 8.30 -2.02
CA LEU A 174 -12.76 7.59 -2.44
C LEU A 174 -13.53 8.34 -3.55
N ALA A 175 -13.65 9.66 -3.45
CA ALA A 175 -14.26 10.47 -4.50
C ALA A 175 -13.49 10.36 -5.82
N LEU A 176 -12.15 10.36 -5.75
CA LEU A 176 -11.31 10.14 -6.91
C LEU A 176 -11.49 8.72 -7.49
N ALA A 177 -11.58 7.70 -6.64
CA ALA A 177 -11.82 6.35 -7.10
C ALA A 177 -13.16 6.23 -7.83
N ALA A 178 -14.21 6.91 -7.34
CA ALA A 178 -15.50 7.00 -8.03
C ALA A 178 -15.37 7.72 -9.38
N TYR A 179 -14.59 8.81 -9.44
CA TYR A 179 -14.31 9.53 -10.68
C TYR A 179 -13.66 8.64 -11.75
N TRP A 180 -12.67 7.80 -11.39
CA TRP A 180 -12.08 6.86 -12.34
C TRP A 180 -13.11 5.94 -12.99
N TYR A 181 -14.06 5.42 -12.21
CA TYR A 181 -15.15 4.59 -12.73
C TYR A 181 -16.16 5.34 -13.59
N GLN A 182 -16.32 6.63 -13.35
CA GLN A 182 -17.26 7.46 -14.10
C GLN A 182 -16.68 7.88 -15.46
N GLU A 183 -15.37 8.14 -15.52
CA GLU A 183 -14.74 8.83 -16.66
C GLU A 183 -13.69 8.01 -17.43
N SER A 184 -13.48 6.71 -17.11
CA SER A 184 -12.38 5.89 -17.68
C SER A 184 -12.75 4.46 -18.10
#